data_AF-A0A7W1B7D6-F1
#
_entry.id   AF-A0A7W1B7D6-F1
#
_cell.length_a   1.000
_cell.length_b   1.000
_cell.length_c   1.000
_cell.angle_alpha   90.00
_cell.angle_beta   90.00
_cell.angle_gamma   90.00
#
_symmetry.space_group_name_H-M   'P 1'
#
loop_
_entity.id
_entity.type
_entity.pdbx_description
1 polymer ?
#
loop_
_entity_poly.entity_id
_entity_poly.type
_entity_poly.pdbx_seq_one_letter_code
_entity_poly.pdbx_strand_id
1 'polypeptide(L)'
;AAKNDANPAYQDFETGASMATESAFPADYLAANGNKLPNAPGCADPTGSTANDPIMLTLQIRTPSNAKSFKLSTNFFSSEFPEYTCTPYNDFFVVLLDSAYTGMPANPTDKNLAFFTPPGSTAKYPVGVNLASGNTGLFTQCVNGDIGCADLFGPDHGAISTCTSTSQLAGTGLDEAAATGFGGPQCNTNSLKGGATGWLETSGNVKGGEIITLRIAIWDTSDHVLDSLAVIDAFQWSVDVAQPGTVIF
;
A
#
# COMPACT_ATOMS: atom_id res chain seq x y z
N ALA A 1 -16.70 17.22 -1.50
CA ALA A 1 -16.80 18.51 -2.21
C ALA A 1 -17.75 19.42 -1.44
N ALA A 2 -17.27 20.57 -0.99
CA ALA A 2 -18.11 21.64 -0.51
C ALA A 2 -18.96 22.20 -1.67
N LYS A 3 -20.02 22.92 -1.32
CA LYS A 3 -20.79 23.70 -2.29
C LYS A 3 -19.82 24.72 -2.91
N ASN A 4 -19.43 24.49 -4.18
CA ASN A 4 -18.52 25.28 -5.04
C ASN A 4 -17.11 24.70 -5.28
N ASP A 5 -16.80 23.49 -4.83
CA ASP A 5 -15.56 22.83 -5.31
C ASP A 5 -15.73 22.42 -6.77
N ALA A 6 -14.86 22.93 -7.64
CA ALA A 6 -14.69 22.40 -8.99
C ALA A 6 -13.72 21.21 -8.92
N ASN A 7 -13.93 20.19 -9.76
CA ASN A 7 -12.90 19.17 -9.93
C ASN A 7 -11.59 19.85 -10.36
N PRO A 8 -10.44 19.43 -9.81
CA PRO A 8 -9.16 19.91 -10.31
C PRO A 8 -9.08 19.62 -11.82
N ALA A 9 -8.43 20.53 -12.55
CA ALA A 9 -8.14 20.28 -13.96
C ALA A 9 -7.32 18.99 -14.08
N TYR A 10 -7.57 18.21 -15.13
CA TYR A 10 -6.74 17.06 -15.48
C TYR A 10 -5.27 17.50 -15.52
N GLN A 11 -4.42 16.74 -14.84
CA GLN A 11 -2.97 16.85 -14.95
C GLN A 11 -2.49 15.69 -15.82
N ASP A 12 -1.59 15.99 -16.76
CA ASP A 12 -0.90 14.96 -17.52
C ASP A 12 -0.09 14.07 -16.57
N PHE A 13 0.19 12.85 -17.02
CA PHE A 13 1.05 11.91 -16.30
C PHE A 13 2.46 12.51 -16.08
N GLU A 14 2.98 12.42 -14.85
CA GLU A 14 4.37 12.77 -14.51
C GLU A 14 5.16 11.48 -14.25
N THR A 15 6.40 11.39 -14.76
CA THR A 15 7.24 10.19 -14.70
C THR A 15 7.85 9.91 -13.31
N GLY A 16 7.12 10.23 -12.24
CA GLY A 16 7.63 10.26 -10.89
C GLY A 16 8.56 11.45 -10.61
N ALA A 17 8.82 11.69 -9.33
CA ALA A 17 9.77 12.72 -8.89
C ALA A 17 10.38 12.29 -7.56
N SER A 18 11.70 12.06 -7.54
CA SER A 18 12.41 12.02 -6.27
C SER A 18 12.42 13.41 -5.67
N MET A 19 11.79 13.55 -4.51
CA MET A 19 11.69 14.81 -3.80
C MET A 19 12.94 15.04 -2.94
N ALA A 20 13.74 13.99 -2.70
CA ALA A 20 14.90 13.97 -1.81
C ALA A 20 14.58 14.54 -0.42
N THR A 21 13.40 14.19 0.09
CA THR A 21 12.88 14.63 1.39
C THR A 21 12.70 13.47 2.33
N GLU A 22 12.98 13.70 3.62
CA GLU A 22 12.87 12.66 4.64
C GLU A 22 11.95 13.13 5.77
N SER A 23 11.24 12.18 6.36
CA SER A 23 10.57 12.38 7.64
C SER A 23 10.70 11.15 8.53
N ALA A 24 10.33 11.28 9.80
CA ALA A 24 10.13 10.10 10.63
C ALA A 24 8.88 9.33 10.17
N PHE A 25 8.89 7.99 10.29
CA PHE A 25 7.66 7.20 10.15
C PHE A 25 6.58 7.70 11.12
N PRO A 26 5.28 7.44 10.86
CA PRO A 26 4.22 7.73 11.81
C PRO A 26 4.52 7.08 13.17
N ALA A 27 4.84 7.91 14.16
CA ALA A 27 5.49 7.46 15.40
C ALA A 27 4.64 6.47 16.20
N ASP A 28 3.33 6.63 16.18
CA ASP A 28 2.39 5.75 16.87
C ASP A 28 2.23 4.40 16.17
N TYR A 29 2.23 4.37 14.84
CA TYR A 29 2.28 3.13 14.05
C TYR A 29 3.57 2.36 14.31
N LEU A 30 4.71 3.06 14.28
CA LEU A 30 6.02 2.47 14.52
C LEU A 30 6.14 1.92 15.95
N ALA A 31 5.69 2.69 16.95
CA ALA A 31 5.70 2.27 18.35
C ALA A 31 4.82 1.03 18.58
N ALA A 32 3.65 0.96 17.95
CA ALA A 32 2.76 -0.20 18.04
C ALA A 32 3.35 -1.47 17.42
N ASN A 33 4.34 -1.33 16.53
CA ASN A 33 5.07 -2.41 15.90
C ASN A 33 6.47 -2.63 16.49
N GLY A 34 6.68 -2.26 17.77
CA GLY A 34 7.94 -2.55 18.47
C GLY A 34 9.14 -1.75 17.93
N ASN A 35 8.88 -0.55 17.42
CA ASN A 35 9.86 0.33 16.79
C ASN A 35 10.47 -0.23 15.49
N LYS A 36 9.72 -1.07 14.79
CA LYS A 36 10.07 -1.61 13.47
C LYS A 36 8.86 -1.50 12.54
N LEU A 37 9.11 -1.33 11.24
CA LEU A 37 8.04 -1.50 10.27
C LEU A 37 7.68 -2.99 10.18
N PRO A 38 6.39 -3.36 10.27
CA PRO A 38 5.98 -4.73 10.01
C PRO A 38 6.19 -5.04 8.53
N ASN A 39 6.54 -6.28 8.18
CA ASN A 39 6.75 -6.67 6.79
C ASN A 39 6.01 -7.99 6.48
N ALA A 40 5.91 -8.36 5.20
CA ALA A 40 5.45 -9.67 4.80
C ALA A 40 6.30 -10.76 5.50
N PRO A 41 5.69 -11.79 6.10
CA PRO A 41 6.41 -12.84 6.80
C PRO A 41 7.51 -13.48 5.94
N GLY A 42 8.75 -13.48 6.45
CA GLY A 42 9.91 -14.06 5.78
C GLY A 42 10.68 -13.10 4.89
N CYS A 43 10.18 -11.89 4.63
CA CYS A 43 10.92 -10.86 3.89
C CYS A 43 11.86 -10.06 4.79
N ALA A 44 12.93 -9.53 4.19
CA ALA A 44 13.96 -8.79 4.92
C ALA A 44 13.38 -7.53 5.58
N ASP A 45 13.83 -7.22 6.79
CA ASP A 45 13.49 -5.96 7.46
C ASP A 45 14.01 -4.77 6.62
N PRO A 46 13.26 -3.65 6.53
CA PRO A 46 13.76 -2.40 6.01
C PRO A 46 15.09 -1.96 6.63
N THR A 47 15.91 -1.27 5.83
CA THR A 47 17.08 -0.56 6.33
C THR A 47 16.74 0.91 6.61
N GLY A 48 17.50 1.54 7.52
CA GLY A 48 17.26 2.94 7.90
C GLY A 48 16.13 3.12 8.92
N SER A 49 15.79 4.39 9.19
CA SER A 49 14.82 4.78 10.22
C SER A 49 13.91 5.95 9.80
N THR A 50 13.88 6.27 8.52
CA THR A 50 13.18 7.41 7.94
C THR A 50 12.27 6.95 6.80
N ALA A 51 11.15 7.66 6.65
CA ALA A 51 10.31 7.61 5.46
C ALA A 51 10.91 8.55 4.43
N ASN A 52 11.22 8.03 3.25
CA ASN A 52 11.81 8.79 2.15
C ASN A 52 10.70 9.18 1.16
N ASP A 53 10.81 10.39 0.64
CA ASP A 53 9.80 11.06 -0.18
C ASP A 53 8.34 10.88 0.30
N PRO A 54 8.07 11.10 1.61
CA PRO A 54 6.80 10.74 2.21
C PRO A 54 5.70 11.74 1.85
N ILE A 55 4.51 11.20 1.55
CA ILE A 55 3.28 11.97 1.44
C ILE A 55 2.27 11.44 2.44
N MET A 56 1.64 12.35 3.20
CA MET A 56 0.55 12.00 4.11
C MET A 56 -0.62 12.97 4.01
N LEU A 57 -1.79 12.45 3.64
CA LEU A 57 -3.06 13.14 3.76
C LEU A 57 -3.67 12.88 5.14
N THR A 58 -3.94 13.94 5.91
CA THR A 58 -4.61 13.85 7.21
C THR A 58 -6.01 14.44 7.13
N LEU A 59 -7.02 13.63 7.45
CA LEU A 59 -8.43 14.01 7.41
C LEU A 59 -9.02 13.96 8.83
N GLN A 60 -9.68 15.04 9.23
CA GLN A 60 -10.55 15.04 10.41
C GLN A 60 -12.00 15.01 9.96
N ILE A 61 -12.71 13.93 10.30
CA ILE A 61 -14.02 13.64 9.73
C ILE A 61 -15.03 13.44 10.86
N ARG A 62 -16.13 14.19 10.84
CA ARG A 62 -17.28 13.91 11.69
C ARG A 62 -18.08 12.75 11.09
N THR A 63 -18.17 11.63 11.80
CA THR A 63 -18.91 10.46 11.33
C THR A 63 -20.42 10.72 11.41
N PRO A 64 -21.23 10.20 10.46
CA PRO A 64 -22.68 10.20 10.59
C PRO A 64 -23.11 9.52 11.90
N SER A 65 -24.20 9.98 12.51
CA SER A 65 -24.66 9.46 13.81
C SER A 65 -25.05 7.98 13.79
N ASN A 66 -25.37 7.43 12.61
CA ASN A 66 -25.73 6.04 12.40
C ASN A 66 -24.62 5.20 11.74
N ALA A 67 -23.47 5.79 11.40
CA ALA A 67 -22.36 5.04 10.81
C ALA A 67 -21.69 4.16 11.87
N LYS A 68 -21.38 2.91 11.47
CA LYS A 68 -20.64 1.93 12.26
C LYS A 68 -19.30 1.53 11.64
N SER A 69 -19.14 1.77 10.34
CA SER A 69 -17.87 1.61 9.63
C SER A 69 -17.83 2.50 8.40
N PHE A 70 -16.67 2.56 7.76
CA PHE A 70 -16.51 3.06 6.40
C PHE A 70 -15.65 2.09 5.59
N LYS A 71 -15.70 2.28 4.28
CA LYS A 71 -14.78 1.67 3.34
C LYS A 71 -14.28 2.69 2.33
N LEU A 72 -13.10 2.44 1.77
CA LEU A 72 -12.54 3.14 0.63
C LEU A 72 -11.90 2.13 -0.34
N SER A 73 -11.90 2.47 -1.62
CA SER A 73 -11.16 1.71 -2.63
C SER A 73 -9.72 2.24 -2.70
N THR A 74 -8.75 1.33 -2.72
CA THR A 74 -7.32 1.64 -2.81
C THR A 74 -6.64 0.78 -3.85
N ASN A 75 -5.78 1.35 -4.67
CA ASN A 75 -4.92 0.61 -5.59
C ASN A 75 -3.48 1.10 -5.40
N PHE A 76 -2.59 0.20 -4.98
CA PHE A 76 -1.19 0.48 -4.71
C PHE A 76 -0.33 -0.04 -5.85
N PHE A 77 0.58 0.80 -6.32
CA PHE A 77 1.49 0.59 -7.43
C PHE A 77 2.92 0.80 -6.91
N SER A 78 3.87 0.01 -7.40
CA SER A 78 5.27 0.20 -7.06
C SER A 78 6.18 -0.26 -8.19
N SER A 79 7.23 0.53 -8.43
CA SER A 79 8.33 0.23 -9.33
C SER A 79 9.39 -0.69 -8.73
N GLU A 80 9.31 -0.99 -7.43
CA GLU A 80 10.13 -2.03 -6.79
C GLU A 80 9.76 -3.45 -7.26
N PHE A 81 8.57 -3.62 -7.86
CA PHE A 81 8.16 -4.89 -8.46
C PHE A 81 8.66 -5.02 -9.91
N PRO A 82 9.12 -6.22 -10.36
CA PRO A 82 9.33 -7.44 -9.57
C PRO A 82 10.68 -7.52 -8.84
N GLU A 83 11.65 -6.71 -9.23
CA GLU A 83 13.08 -6.85 -8.92
C GLU A 83 13.39 -6.94 -7.43
N TYR A 84 12.71 -6.15 -6.63
CA TYR A 84 12.99 -5.93 -5.21
C TYR A 84 11.94 -6.49 -4.28
N THR A 85 11.02 -7.32 -4.82
CA THR A 85 10.07 -8.04 -3.98
C THR A 85 10.81 -8.88 -2.94
N CYS A 86 10.35 -8.79 -1.69
CA CYS A 86 10.91 -9.45 -0.51
C CYS A 86 12.30 -8.98 -0.08
N THR A 87 12.73 -7.80 -0.54
CA THR A 87 13.95 -7.13 -0.09
C THR A 87 13.64 -6.03 0.97
N PRO A 88 14.66 -5.34 1.52
CA PRO A 88 14.45 -4.20 2.43
C PRO A 88 13.79 -2.96 1.80
N TYR A 89 13.66 -2.88 0.48
CA TYR A 89 13.04 -1.75 -0.24
C TYR A 89 11.52 -1.91 -0.34
N ASN A 90 10.87 -2.17 0.79
CA ASN A 90 9.43 -2.37 0.81
C ASN A 90 8.70 -1.05 0.97
N ASP A 91 8.33 -0.40 -0.12
CA ASP A 91 7.51 0.81 -0.05
C ASP A 91 6.16 0.51 0.60
N PHE A 92 5.71 1.43 1.46
CA PHE A 92 4.50 1.22 2.26
C PHE A 92 3.40 2.17 1.84
N PHE A 93 2.19 1.64 1.85
CA PHE A 93 0.96 2.42 1.85
C PHE A 93 0.15 2.06 3.10
N VAL A 94 -0.08 3.03 3.98
CA VAL A 94 -0.82 2.84 5.23
C VAL A 94 -2.07 3.71 5.30
N VAL A 95 -3.10 3.17 5.95
CA VAL A 95 -4.34 3.87 6.26
C VAL A 95 -4.53 3.81 7.77
N LEU A 96 -4.07 4.82 8.50
CA LEU A 96 -4.09 4.86 9.96
C LEU A 96 -5.38 5.49 10.47
N LEU A 97 -6.17 4.73 11.22
CA LEU A 97 -7.45 5.17 11.80
C LEU A 97 -7.36 5.40 13.31
N ASP A 98 -7.62 6.63 13.72
CA ASP A 98 -7.92 7.00 15.09
C ASP A 98 -9.44 7.14 15.28
N SER A 99 -10.05 6.22 16.02
CA SER A 99 -11.47 6.17 16.35
C SER A 99 -11.67 5.75 17.82
N ALA A 100 -12.74 6.24 18.45
CA ALA A 100 -13.19 5.81 19.77
C ALA A 100 -14.09 4.55 19.71
N TYR A 101 -14.14 3.84 18.58
CA TYR A 101 -14.81 2.55 18.46
C TYR A 101 -14.12 1.48 19.33
N THR A 102 -14.90 0.83 20.20
CA THR A 102 -14.41 -0.24 21.10
C THR A 102 -15.19 -1.55 20.93
N GLY A 103 -15.89 -1.71 19.79
CA GLY A 103 -16.70 -2.88 19.49
C GLY A 103 -15.91 -4.02 18.83
N MET A 104 -16.64 -5.04 18.37
CA MET A 104 -16.08 -6.17 17.63
C MET A 104 -16.68 -6.24 16.22
N PRO A 105 -15.86 -6.54 15.18
CA PRO A 105 -14.41 -6.76 15.25
C PRO A 105 -13.63 -5.47 15.57
N ALA A 106 -12.61 -5.57 16.42
CA ALA A 106 -11.80 -4.42 16.82
C ALA A 106 -10.92 -3.94 15.66
N ASN A 107 -10.76 -2.61 15.54
CA ASN A 107 -9.73 -2.03 14.70
C ASN A 107 -8.33 -2.48 15.18
N PRO A 108 -7.36 -2.56 14.26
CA PRO A 108 -6.01 -3.01 14.61
C PRO A 108 -5.31 -2.02 15.56
N THR A 109 -4.50 -2.56 16.47
CA THR A 109 -3.86 -1.78 17.55
C THR A 109 -2.79 -0.81 17.05
N ASP A 110 -2.19 -1.11 15.89
CA ASP A 110 -1.26 -0.24 15.18
C ASP A 110 -1.97 0.76 14.26
N LYS A 111 -3.31 0.75 14.26
CA LYS A 111 -4.20 1.65 13.52
C LYS A 111 -4.19 1.46 12.01
N ASN A 112 -3.27 0.70 11.43
CA ASN A 112 -3.18 0.51 9.99
C ASN A 112 -4.30 -0.41 9.49
N LEU A 113 -5.17 0.10 8.63
CA LEU A 113 -6.22 -0.65 7.94
C LEU A 113 -5.75 -1.22 6.59
N ALA A 114 -4.65 -0.70 6.03
CA ALA A 114 -4.07 -1.19 4.78
C ALA A 114 -3.20 -2.42 5.07
N PHE A 115 -3.85 -3.53 5.37
CA PHE A 115 -3.22 -4.83 5.54
C PHE A 115 -4.15 -5.94 5.09
N PHE A 116 -3.57 -7.03 4.60
CA PHE A 116 -4.26 -8.24 4.24
C PHE A 116 -4.02 -9.35 5.25
N THR A 117 -5.06 -10.13 5.50
CA THR A 117 -4.95 -11.39 6.25
C THR A 117 -5.46 -12.51 5.36
N PRO A 118 -4.61 -13.45 4.92
CA PRO A 118 -5.06 -14.57 4.11
C PRO A 118 -6.16 -15.37 4.83
N PRO A 119 -7.15 -15.92 4.09
CA PRO A 119 -8.18 -16.76 4.69
C PRO A 119 -7.59 -17.90 5.52
N GLY A 120 -8.04 -18.04 6.77
CA GLY A 120 -7.55 -19.08 7.69
C GLY A 120 -6.17 -18.78 8.32
N SER A 121 -5.56 -17.64 8.03
CA SER A 121 -4.32 -17.19 8.64
C SER A 121 -4.57 -16.11 9.70
N THR A 122 -3.59 -15.94 10.59
CA THR A 122 -3.49 -14.76 11.48
C THR A 122 -2.35 -13.82 11.06
N ALA A 123 -1.58 -14.21 10.04
CA ALA A 123 -0.51 -13.40 9.50
C ALA A 123 -1.10 -12.18 8.79
N LYS A 124 -0.55 -11.01 9.11
CA LYS A 124 -0.89 -9.75 8.46
C LYS A 124 0.20 -9.36 7.49
N TYR A 125 -0.22 -8.92 6.31
CA TYR A 125 0.66 -8.42 5.27
C TYR A 125 0.31 -6.96 5.06
N PRO A 126 1.15 -6.00 5.49
CA PRO A 126 0.89 -4.59 5.21
C PRO A 126 0.88 -4.34 3.70
N VAL A 127 0.08 -3.38 3.24
CA VAL A 127 0.08 -3.00 1.82
C VAL A 127 1.40 -2.33 1.47
N GLY A 128 2.09 -2.93 0.52
CA GLY A 128 3.41 -2.56 0.01
C GLY A 128 3.84 -3.55 -1.06
N VAL A 129 5.02 -3.38 -1.65
CA VAL A 129 5.51 -4.24 -2.74
C VAL A 129 5.63 -5.71 -2.31
N ASN A 130 5.97 -5.97 -1.05
CA ASN A 130 6.15 -7.32 -0.53
C ASN A 130 4.84 -8.14 -0.43
N LEU A 131 3.68 -7.55 -0.74
CA LEU A 131 2.46 -8.31 -1.03
C LEU A 131 2.61 -9.26 -2.22
N ALA A 132 3.51 -8.98 -3.16
CA ALA A 132 3.83 -9.87 -4.27
C ALA A 132 4.58 -11.14 -3.82
N SER A 133 5.23 -11.11 -2.65
CA SER A 133 5.93 -12.26 -2.09
C SER A 133 4.96 -13.35 -1.65
N GLY A 134 5.35 -14.61 -1.80
CA GLY A 134 4.52 -15.75 -1.36
C GLY A 134 3.24 -15.97 -2.16
N ASN A 135 3.10 -15.31 -3.33
CA ASN A 135 1.99 -15.51 -4.26
C ASN A 135 0.61 -15.28 -3.60
N THR A 136 0.48 -14.21 -2.79
CA THR A 136 -0.71 -13.95 -1.96
C THR A 136 -2.01 -13.76 -2.74
N GLY A 137 -1.92 -13.52 -4.06
CA GLY A 137 -3.07 -13.17 -4.88
C GLY A 137 -3.43 -11.69 -4.89
N LEU A 138 -2.70 -10.85 -4.14
CA LEU A 138 -3.01 -9.42 -4.04
C LEU A 138 -2.32 -8.53 -5.05
N PHE A 139 -1.16 -8.91 -5.56
CA PHE A 139 -0.56 -8.23 -6.69
C PHE A 139 -1.18 -8.83 -7.96
N THR A 140 -2.26 -8.19 -8.45
CA THR A 140 -3.06 -8.72 -9.56
C THR A 140 -2.78 -8.02 -10.89
N GLN A 141 -2.20 -6.81 -10.84
CA GLN A 141 -1.95 -5.98 -12.02
C GLN A 141 -0.45 -6.00 -12.32
N CYS A 142 0.04 -7.10 -12.87
CA CYS A 142 1.46 -7.38 -13.02
C CYS A 142 1.73 -8.42 -14.11
N VAL A 143 3.01 -8.66 -14.38
CA VAL A 143 3.47 -9.75 -15.25
C VAL A 143 3.84 -10.94 -14.36
N ASN A 144 3.30 -12.13 -14.68
CA ASN A 144 3.70 -13.37 -14.02
C ASN A 144 5.14 -13.74 -14.39
N GLY A 145 5.90 -14.25 -13.42
CA GLY A 145 7.31 -14.59 -13.61
C GLY A 145 8.09 -14.63 -12.32
N ASP A 146 9.42 -14.59 -12.45
CA ASP A 146 10.35 -14.54 -11.33
C ASP A 146 10.29 -13.17 -10.64
N ILE A 147 10.45 -13.16 -9.32
CA ILE A 147 10.44 -11.96 -8.47
C ILE A 147 11.63 -11.97 -7.51
N GLY A 148 12.05 -10.80 -7.04
CA GLY A 148 13.15 -10.67 -6.09
C GLY A 148 14.51 -11.01 -6.70
N CYS A 149 14.69 -10.79 -8.01
CA CYS A 149 15.92 -11.11 -8.75
C CYS A 149 17.06 -10.08 -8.53
N ALA A 150 16.82 -8.99 -7.80
CA ALA A 150 17.88 -8.13 -7.35
C ALA A 150 18.73 -8.89 -6.32
N ASP A 151 19.85 -9.48 -6.78
CA ASP A 151 20.83 -10.32 -6.07
C ASP A 151 21.52 -9.67 -4.83
N LEU A 152 20.94 -8.62 -4.27
CA LEU A 152 21.48 -7.89 -3.13
C LEU A 152 21.26 -8.60 -1.79
N PHE A 153 20.32 -9.56 -1.69
CA PHE A 153 19.91 -10.13 -0.40
C PHE A 153 19.76 -11.66 -0.31
N GLY A 154 20.09 -12.43 -1.36
CA GLY A 154 20.19 -13.90 -1.31
C GLY A 154 19.62 -14.62 -2.55
N PRO A 155 19.82 -15.95 -2.67
CA PRO A 155 19.46 -16.72 -3.88
C PRO A 155 17.99 -17.16 -3.95
N ASP A 156 17.19 -16.88 -2.92
CA ASP A 156 15.78 -17.32 -2.85
C ASP A 156 14.89 -16.34 -3.62
N HIS A 157 14.96 -16.43 -4.95
CA HIS A 157 14.03 -15.77 -5.84
C HIS A 157 12.67 -16.47 -5.78
N GLY A 158 11.61 -15.67 -5.61
CA GLY A 158 10.25 -16.17 -5.65
C GLY A 158 9.72 -16.22 -7.08
N ALA A 159 8.48 -16.71 -7.22
CA ALA A 159 7.71 -16.53 -8.43
C ALA A 159 6.30 -16.06 -8.08
N ILE A 160 5.72 -15.25 -8.96
CA ILE A 160 4.32 -14.84 -8.89
C ILE A 160 3.56 -15.40 -10.09
N SER A 161 2.43 -16.03 -9.82
CA SER A 161 1.55 -16.63 -10.82
C SER A 161 0.10 -16.14 -10.70
N THR A 162 -0.17 -15.22 -9.77
CA THR A 162 -1.51 -14.71 -9.48
C THR A 162 -1.83 -13.41 -10.19
N CYS A 163 -0.92 -12.87 -11.02
CA CYS A 163 -1.24 -11.69 -11.83
C CYS A 163 -2.36 -12.03 -12.81
N THR A 164 -3.37 -11.17 -12.87
CA THR A 164 -4.60 -11.37 -13.67
C THR A 164 -4.65 -10.46 -14.90
N SER A 165 -4.01 -9.30 -14.86
CA SER A 165 -3.96 -8.33 -15.96
C SER A 165 -2.80 -7.36 -15.79
N THR A 166 -2.63 -6.45 -16.73
CA THR A 166 -1.78 -5.24 -16.62
C THR A 166 -2.59 -3.97 -16.93
N SER A 167 -3.89 -4.11 -17.19
CA SER A 167 -4.71 -3.02 -17.74
C SER A 167 -4.80 -1.80 -16.83
N GLN A 168 -4.74 -1.99 -15.51
CA GLN A 168 -4.79 -0.88 -14.55
C GLN A 168 -3.45 -0.13 -14.41
N LEU A 169 -2.37 -0.65 -14.99
CA LEU A 169 -1.09 0.07 -15.07
C LEU A 169 -1.11 1.13 -16.17
N ALA A 170 -2.04 1.03 -17.13
CA ALA A 170 -2.04 1.86 -18.33
C ALA A 170 -2.07 3.36 -17.99
N GLY A 171 -1.07 4.10 -18.46
CA GLY A 171 -0.95 5.54 -18.23
C GLY A 171 -0.45 5.94 -16.84
N THR A 172 0.07 4.98 -16.06
CA THR A 172 0.75 5.23 -14.79
C THR A 172 2.28 5.30 -14.95
N GLY A 173 2.81 4.97 -16.13
CA GLY A 173 4.26 4.83 -16.37
C GLY A 173 4.84 3.51 -15.90
N LEU A 174 4.18 2.84 -14.93
CA LEU A 174 4.53 1.47 -14.53
C LEU A 174 4.14 0.43 -15.59
N ASP A 175 3.39 0.80 -16.62
CA ASP A 175 3.03 -0.02 -17.78
C ASP A 175 4.10 -0.08 -18.88
N GLU A 176 5.14 0.75 -18.78
CA GLU A 176 6.23 0.73 -19.76
C GLU A 176 7.13 -0.50 -19.57
N ALA A 177 7.72 -0.98 -20.67
CA ALA A 177 8.70 -2.07 -20.59
C ALA A 177 9.90 -1.64 -19.73
N ALA A 178 10.29 -2.48 -18.77
CA ALA A 178 11.50 -2.25 -17.99
C ALA A 178 12.72 -2.38 -18.90
N ALA A 179 13.55 -1.33 -18.93
CA ALA A 179 14.86 -1.41 -19.54
C ALA A 179 15.85 -2.05 -18.56
N THR A 180 16.85 -2.76 -19.07
CA THR A 180 17.95 -3.27 -18.24
C THR A 180 18.60 -2.13 -17.47
N GLY A 181 18.69 -2.24 -16.14
CA GLY A 181 19.26 -1.20 -15.27
C GLY A 181 18.28 -0.14 -14.79
N PHE A 182 16.97 -0.27 -15.06
CA PHE A 182 15.94 0.49 -14.35
C PHE A 182 15.83 -0.04 -12.92
N GLY A 183 16.45 0.64 -11.96
CA GLY A 183 16.43 0.24 -10.56
C GLY A 183 17.32 -0.97 -10.26
N GLY A 184 17.35 -2.01 -11.09
CA GLY A 184 18.08 -3.27 -10.83
C GLY A 184 18.24 -4.19 -12.05
N PRO A 185 18.63 -5.47 -11.84
CA PRO A 185 18.64 -6.47 -12.91
C PRO A 185 17.21 -6.81 -13.32
N GLN A 186 16.94 -7.09 -14.59
CA GLN A 186 15.60 -7.44 -15.04
C GLN A 186 15.26 -8.90 -14.67
N CYS A 187 14.16 -9.13 -13.93
CA CYS A 187 13.78 -10.50 -13.56
C CYS A 187 13.29 -11.32 -14.76
N ASN A 188 12.49 -10.69 -15.62
CA ASN A 188 11.84 -11.35 -16.76
C ASN A 188 12.00 -10.49 -18.01
N THR A 189 12.21 -11.10 -19.19
CA THR A 189 12.41 -10.34 -20.44
C THR A 189 11.21 -9.47 -20.85
N ASN A 190 10.05 -9.70 -20.25
CA ASN A 190 8.81 -8.96 -20.43
C ASN A 190 8.39 -8.17 -19.17
N SER A 191 9.29 -7.97 -18.19
CA SER A 191 9.02 -7.10 -17.04
C SER A 191 8.58 -5.71 -17.50
N LEU A 192 7.60 -5.16 -16.79
CA LEU A 192 7.25 -3.75 -16.88
C LEU A 192 7.98 -2.98 -15.77
N LYS A 193 7.97 -1.65 -15.82
CA LYS A 193 8.58 -0.78 -14.80
C LYS A 193 7.97 -0.92 -13.41
N GLY A 194 6.87 -1.65 -13.27
CA GLY A 194 6.28 -1.94 -11.97
C GLY A 194 5.10 -2.88 -12.07
N GLY A 195 4.33 -2.93 -10.99
CA GLY A 195 3.01 -3.52 -10.99
C GLY A 195 2.16 -2.96 -9.87
N ALA A 196 0.97 -3.53 -9.69
CA ALA A 196 0.02 -3.04 -8.71
C ALA A 196 -0.87 -4.12 -8.12
N THR A 197 -1.51 -3.76 -7.02
CA THR A 197 -2.46 -4.63 -6.33
C THR A 197 -3.74 -4.83 -7.14
N GLY A 198 -4.10 -3.85 -7.96
CA GLY A 198 -5.47 -3.68 -8.41
C GLY A 198 -6.34 -3.09 -7.30
N TRP A 199 -7.63 -2.91 -7.58
CA TRP A 199 -8.55 -2.34 -6.60
C TRP A 199 -8.74 -3.27 -5.40
N LEU A 200 -8.44 -2.71 -4.23
CA LEU A 200 -8.70 -3.30 -2.94
C LEU A 200 -9.77 -2.50 -2.21
N GLU A 201 -10.58 -3.16 -1.40
CA GLU A 201 -11.52 -2.51 -0.48
C GLU A 201 -10.91 -2.50 0.93
N THR A 202 -10.61 -1.31 1.44
CA THR A 202 -10.05 -1.09 2.78
C THR A 202 -11.14 -0.58 3.72
N SER A 203 -11.35 -1.26 4.85
CA SER A 203 -12.45 -0.99 5.78
C SER A 203 -11.99 -0.74 7.21
N GLY A 204 -12.71 0.12 7.93
CA GLY A 204 -12.47 0.44 9.34
C GLY A 204 -13.75 0.74 10.11
N ASN A 205 -13.79 0.35 11.39
CA ASN A 205 -14.95 0.54 12.25
C ASN A 205 -14.93 1.89 12.97
N VAL A 206 -16.09 2.50 13.17
CA VAL A 206 -16.24 3.82 13.80
C VAL A 206 -17.42 3.85 14.76
N LYS A 207 -17.39 4.78 15.72
CA LYS A 207 -18.51 5.16 16.56
C LYS A 207 -19.29 6.29 15.88
N GLY A 208 -20.60 6.12 15.72
CA GLY A 208 -21.44 7.16 15.13
C GLY A 208 -21.40 8.48 15.90
N GLY A 209 -21.29 9.59 15.16
CA GLY A 209 -21.26 10.97 15.69
C GLY A 209 -19.91 11.43 16.24
N GLU A 210 -18.88 10.60 16.22
CA GLU A 210 -17.53 10.98 16.66
C GLU A 210 -16.79 11.83 15.62
N ILE A 211 -15.62 12.36 16.01
CA ILE A 211 -14.64 12.90 15.07
C ILE A 211 -13.50 11.90 15.01
N ILE A 212 -13.30 11.30 13.83
CA ILE A 212 -12.15 10.43 13.57
C ILE A 212 -11.00 11.23 12.98
N THR A 213 -9.78 10.72 13.14
CA THR A 213 -8.63 11.13 12.32
C THR A 213 -8.25 9.96 11.41
N LEU A 214 -8.25 10.19 10.10
CA LEU A 214 -7.80 9.23 9.10
C LEU A 214 -6.54 9.78 8.44
N ARG A 215 -5.40 9.11 8.63
CA ARG A 215 -4.15 9.42 7.95
C ARG A 215 -3.93 8.40 6.85
N ILE A 216 -3.74 8.86 5.63
CA ILE A 216 -3.38 8.00 4.50
C ILE A 216 -2.00 8.44 4.06
N ALA A 217 -1.03 7.53 4.13
CA ALA A 217 0.36 7.84 3.89
C ALA A 217 1.01 6.81 2.96
N ILE A 218 1.96 7.29 2.16
CA ILE A 218 2.82 6.51 1.28
C ILE A 218 4.24 7.04 1.40
N TRP A 219 5.24 6.16 1.31
CA TRP A 219 6.65 6.53 1.31
C TRP A 219 7.54 5.42 0.74
N ASP A 220 8.71 5.84 0.28
CA ASP A 220 9.79 4.95 -0.10
C ASP A 220 10.57 4.50 1.13
N THR A 221 10.94 3.23 1.13
CA THR A 221 11.57 2.58 2.28
C THR A 221 13.00 2.19 1.96
N SER A 222 13.92 2.46 2.90
CA SER A 222 15.37 2.25 2.78
C SER A 222 16.12 3.27 1.91
N ASP A 223 15.54 3.77 0.82
CA ASP A 223 16.14 4.83 0.00
C ASP A 223 15.09 5.75 -0.65
N HIS A 224 15.51 6.60 -1.60
CA HIS A 224 14.69 7.57 -2.33
C HIS A 224 14.49 7.17 -3.80
N VAL A 225 14.63 5.88 -4.12
CA VAL A 225 14.76 5.40 -5.50
C VAL A 225 13.55 4.56 -5.88
N LEU A 226 13.12 4.70 -7.15
CA LEU A 226 11.91 4.11 -7.74
C LEU A 226 10.61 4.72 -7.20
N ASP A 227 9.56 4.61 -8.00
CA ASP A 227 8.31 5.31 -7.76
C ASP A 227 7.25 4.37 -7.15
N SER A 228 6.54 4.87 -6.16
CA SER A 228 5.32 4.27 -5.64
C SER A 228 4.13 5.21 -5.78
N LEU A 229 2.96 4.66 -6.14
CA LEU A 229 1.73 5.41 -6.35
C LEU A 229 0.57 4.73 -5.61
N ALA A 230 -0.34 5.52 -5.05
CA ALA A 230 -1.60 5.04 -4.53
C ALA A 230 -2.77 5.85 -5.08
N VAL A 231 -3.78 5.15 -5.60
CA VAL A 231 -5.06 5.74 -5.99
C VAL A 231 -6.09 5.39 -4.93
N ILE A 232 -6.83 6.40 -4.46
CA ILE A 232 -7.85 6.27 -3.42
C ILE A 232 -9.17 6.82 -3.96
N ASP A 233 -10.24 6.03 -3.85
CA ASP A 233 -11.56 6.44 -4.34
C ASP A 233 -12.71 5.79 -3.53
N ALA A 234 -13.95 6.11 -3.90
CA ALA A 234 -15.17 5.42 -3.51
C ALA A 234 -15.38 5.30 -1.99
N PHE A 235 -15.02 6.35 -1.24
CA PHE A 235 -15.29 6.40 0.20
C PHE A 235 -16.79 6.29 0.48
N GLN A 236 -17.18 5.33 1.33
CA GLN A 236 -18.57 5.05 1.67
C GLN A 236 -18.73 4.74 3.16
N TRP A 237 -19.79 5.28 3.76
CA TRP A 237 -20.22 4.92 5.11
C TRP A 237 -21.09 3.67 5.10
N SER A 238 -21.06 2.92 6.20
CA SER A 238 -21.95 1.78 6.42
C SER A 238 -22.59 1.84 7.81
N VAL A 239 -23.82 1.33 7.90
CA VAL A 239 -24.56 1.14 9.17
C VAL A 239 -24.25 -0.20 9.84
N ASP A 240 -23.41 -1.01 9.20
CA ASP A 240 -22.92 -2.30 9.70
C ASP A 240 -21.45 -2.20 10.10
N VAL A 241 -21.03 -3.08 11.01
CA VAL A 241 -19.61 -3.24 11.34
C VAL A 241 -18.93 -4.02 10.23
N ALA A 242 -17.70 -3.66 9.90
CA ALA A 242 -16.86 -4.34 8.92
C ALA A 242 -15.81 -5.21 9.60
N GLN A 243 -15.20 -6.12 8.84
CA GLN A 243 -13.91 -6.70 9.21
C GLN A 243 -12.82 -5.68 8.83
N PRO A 244 -12.05 -5.13 9.79
CA PRO A 244 -11.00 -4.18 9.47
C PRO A 244 -9.87 -4.82 8.66
N GLY A 245 -9.32 -4.06 7.72
CA GLY A 245 -8.30 -4.55 6.81
C GLY A 245 -8.70 -4.34 5.35
N THR A 246 -7.96 -5.01 4.47
CA THR A 246 -8.07 -4.88 3.04
C THR A 246 -8.39 -6.24 2.40
N VAL A 247 -9.29 -6.24 1.40
CA VAL A 247 -9.65 -7.42 0.59
C VAL A 247 -9.65 -7.09 -0.90
N ILE A 248 -9.54 -8.11 -1.75
CA ILE A 248 -9.73 -7.97 -3.20
C ILE A 248 -11.20 -7.66 -3.49
N PHE A 249 -11.42 -6.70 -4.39
CA PHE A 249 -12.73 -6.35 -4.91
C PHE A 249 -13.18 -7.27 -6.06
#